data_AF-A0A2D5G3R7-F1
#
_entry.id   AF-A0A2D5G3R7-F1
#
_cell.length_a   1.000
_cell.length_b   1.000
_cell.length_c   1.000
_cell.angle_alpha   90.00
_cell.angle_beta   90.00
_cell.angle_gamma   90.00
#
_symmetry.space_group_name_H-M   'P 1'
#
loop_
_entity.id
_entity.type
_entity.pdbx_description
1 polymer ?
#
loop_
_entity_poly.entity_id
_entity_poly.type
_entity_poly.pdbx_seq_one_letter_code
_entity_poly.pdbx_strand_id
1 'polypeptide(L)' 'MKVQHAVSGSLVNPDTVYLIPPKRQLTIEEGKLYLVEQATVSGINLPIDIFFRSLARDQENQVIAVILSGTGTDGTLGGE' A
#
# COMPACT_ATOMS: atom_id res chain seq x y z
N MET A 1 8.25 -0.02 18.11
CA MET A 1 7.70 -0.53 16.85
C MET A 1 6.58 -1.53 17.10
N LYS A 2 5.34 -1.19 16.74
CA LYS A 2 4.16 -2.07 16.81
C LYS A 2 3.90 -2.71 15.44
N VAL A 3 3.51 -3.98 15.38
CA VAL A 3 3.12 -4.65 14.13
C VAL A 3 1.66 -5.06 14.20
N GLN A 4 0.85 -4.67 13.22
CA GLN A 4 -0.57 -5.01 13.16
C GLN A 4 -1.09 -5.08 11.73
N HIS A 5 -2.24 -5.72 11.54
CA HIS A 5 -2.94 -5.63 10.26
C HIS A 5 -3.51 -4.22 10.05
N ALA A 6 -3.50 -3.77 8.80
CA ALA A 6 -4.21 -2.56 8.39
C ALA A 6 -5.72 -2.71 8.65
N VAL A 7 -6.36 -1.63 9.09
CA VAL A 7 -7.81 -1.56 9.28
C VAL A 7 -8.31 -0.41 8.42
N SER A 8 -9.36 -0.66 7.63
CA SER A 8 -9.90 0.39 6.74
C SER A 8 -10.37 1.59 7.56
N GLY A 9 -10.01 2.80 7.14
CA GLY A 9 -10.26 4.06 7.83
C GLY A 9 -9.29 4.37 8.99
N SER A 10 -8.30 3.53 9.28
CA SER A 10 -7.37 3.80 10.38
C SER A 10 -6.32 4.83 10.00
N LEU A 11 -6.09 5.82 10.87
CA LEU A 11 -4.98 6.77 10.73
C LEU A 11 -3.63 6.04 10.88
N VAL A 12 -2.67 6.41 10.03
CA VAL A 12 -1.28 5.94 10.14
C VAL A 12 -0.64 6.59 11.37
N ASN A 13 -0.03 5.77 12.23
CA ASN A 13 0.66 6.23 13.42
C ASN A 13 2.17 6.01 13.28
N PRO A 14 3.01 6.88 13.86
CA PRO A 14 4.44 6.66 13.96
C PRO A 14 4.78 5.32 14.64
N ASP A 15 5.99 4.81 14.36
CA ASP A 15 6.53 3.60 14.99
C ASP A 15 5.62 2.35 14.84
N THR A 16 4.88 2.27 13.72
CA THR A 16 3.91 1.19 13.46
C THR A 16 4.10 0.59 12.05
N VAL A 17 4.12 -0.74 11.98
CA VAL A 17 4.14 -1.52 10.74
C VAL A 17 2.73 -2.06 10.50
N TYR A 18 2.20 -1.76 9.32
CA TYR A 18 0.87 -2.18 8.88
C TYR A 18 0.97 -3.29 7.83
N LEU A 19 0.37 -4.45 8.12
CA LEU A 19 0.33 -5.60 7.22
C LEU A 19 -0.98 -5.63 6.43
N ILE A 20 -0.88 -5.81 5.11
CA ILE A 20 -2.04 -5.98 4.23
C ILE A 20 -2.69 -7.35 4.53
N PRO A 21 -3.99 -7.42 4.84
CA PRO A 21 -4.70 -8.69 4.99
C PRO A 21 -4.76 -9.47 3.67
N PRO A 22 -4.88 -10.81 3.69
CA PRO A 22 -4.99 -11.61 2.47
C PRO A 22 -6.16 -11.19 1.58
N LYS A 23 -5.98 -11.28 0.25
CA LYS A 23 -7.00 -10.98 -0.79
C LYS A 23 -7.55 -9.55 -0.75
N ARG A 24 -6.78 -8.61 -0.19
CA ARG A 24 -7.13 -7.20 -0.16
C ARG A 24 -6.03 -6.36 -0.79
N GLN A 25 -6.45 -5.23 -1.33
CA GLN A 25 -5.57 -4.16 -1.76
C GLN A 25 -5.58 -3.06 -0.71
N LEU A 26 -4.45 -2.36 -0.56
CA LEU A 26 -4.28 -1.24 0.35
C LEU A 26 -4.08 0.05 -0.45
N THR A 27 -4.74 1.12 -0.02
CA THR A 27 -4.48 2.51 -0.47
C THR A 27 -4.42 3.43 0.74
N ILE A 28 -3.95 4.66 0.54
CA ILE A 28 -3.94 5.71 1.56
C ILE A 28 -4.58 6.99 1.01
N GLU A 29 -5.32 7.69 1.86
CA GLU A 29 -5.93 9.00 1.59
C GLU A 29 -6.13 9.74 2.92
N GLU A 30 -5.73 11.01 2.97
CA GLU A 30 -5.72 11.87 4.16
C GLU A 30 -5.02 11.20 5.36
N GLY A 31 -3.91 10.51 5.12
CA GLY A 31 -3.17 9.78 6.16
C GLY A 31 -3.91 8.56 6.73
N LYS A 32 -5.02 8.12 6.12
CA LYS A 32 -5.80 6.95 6.53
C LYS A 32 -5.64 5.81 5.54
N LEU A 33 -5.52 4.60 6.07
CA LEU A 33 -5.42 3.37 5.30
C LEU A 33 -6.80 2.88 4.88
N TYR A 34 -6.96 2.53 3.60
CA TYR A 34 -8.20 1.98 3.06
C TYR A 34 -7.95 0.60 2.47
N LEU A 35 -8.80 -0.35 2.85
CA LEU A 35 -8.76 -1.71 2.33
C LEU A 35 -9.92 -1.92 1.36
N VAL A 36 -9.58 -2.37 0.16
CA VAL A 36 -10.54 -2.73 -0.88
C VAL A 36 -10.42 -4.22 -1.15
N GLU A 37 -11.54 -4.91 -1.37
CA GLU A 37 -11.49 -6.28 -1.85
C GLU A 37 -10.77 -6.32 -3.19
N GLN A 38 -9.83 -7.26 -3.32
CA GLN A 38 -9.07 -7.41 -4.54
C GLN A 38 -10.03 -7.90 -5.63
N ALA A 39 -10.49 -7.00 -6.48
CA ALA A 39 -11.40 -7.36 -7.55
C ALA A 39 -10.69 -8.30 -8.53
N THR A 40 -11.30 -9.43 -8.85
CA THR A 40 -10.86 -10.35 -9.91
C THR A 40 -11.17 -9.78 -11.29
N VAL A 41 -10.88 -8.49 -11.51
CA VAL A 41 -11.07 -7.88 -12.82
C VAL A 41 -9.90 -8.32 -13.69
N SER A 42 -10.24 -8.83 -14.86
CA SER A 42 -9.34 -9.26 -15.93
C SER A 42 -8.38 -8.14 -16.32
N GLY A 43 -7.22 -8.09 -15.66
CA GLY A 43 -6.16 -7.11 -15.86
C GLY A 43 -4.94 -7.42 -15.00
N ILE A 44 -3.84 -6.70 -15.24
CA ILE A 44 -2.63 -6.84 -14.42
C ILE A 44 -2.92 -6.19 -13.06
N ASN A 45 -2.96 -7.01 -12.02
CA ASN A 45 -3.16 -6.55 -10.65
C ASN A 45 -1.80 -6.31 -10.01
N LEU A 46 -1.45 -5.03 -9.82
CA LEU A 46 -0.18 -4.58 -9.23
C LEU A 46 -0.44 -3.83 -7.92
N PRO A 47 -0.82 -4.55 -6.84
CA PRO A 47 -1.21 -3.92 -5.58
C PRO A 47 -0.12 -3.06 -4.95
N ILE A 48 1.16 -3.38 -5.14
CA ILE A 48 2.27 -2.57 -4.63
C ILE A 48 2.34 -1.25 -5.39
N ASP A 49 2.27 -1.28 -6.73
CA ASP A 49 2.26 -0.07 -7.55
C ASP A 49 1.05 0.83 -7.27
N ILE A 50 -0.12 0.23 -7.02
CA ILE A 50 -1.31 1.00 -6.64
C ILE A 50 -1.10 1.67 -5.29
N PHE A 51 -0.57 0.95 -4.30
CA PHE A 51 -0.28 1.52 -2.99
C PHE A 51 0.73 2.66 -3.08
N PHE A 52 1.86 2.47 -3.76
CA PHE A 52 2.90 3.50 -3.91
C PHE A 52 2.36 4.76 -4.58
N ARG A 53 1.57 4.64 -5.64
CA ARG A 53 0.92 5.80 -6.28
C ARG A 53 -0.02 6.54 -5.34
N SER A 54 -0.82 5.83 -4.55
CA SER A 54 -1.69 6.48 -3.56
C SER A 54 -0.88 7.16 -2.46
N LEU A 55 0.23 6.55 -2.03
CA LEU A 55 1.10 7.07 -1.00
C LEU A 55 1.84 8.33 -1.45
N ALA A 56 2.41 8.32 -2.65
CA ALA A 56 3.05 9.48 -3.24
C ALA A 56 2.06 10.64 -3.46
N ARG A 57 0.81 10.34 -3.82
CA ARG A 57 -0.23 11.37 -3.96
C ARG A 57 -0.64 12.00 -2.62
N ASP A 58 -0.71 11.20 -1.56
CA ASP A 58 -1.20 11.64 -0.26
C ASP A 58 -0.14 12.36 0.58
N GLN A 59 1.09 11.86 0.55
CA GLN A 59 2.19 12.30 1.42
C GLN A 59 3.28 13.06 0.67
N GLU A 60 3.14 13.21 -0.66
CA GLU A 60 4.05 13.92 -1.55
C GLU A 60 5.52 13.49 -1.33
N ASN A 61 6.40 14.44 -1.05
CA ASN A 61 7.85 14.22 -0.91
C ASN A 61 8.26 13.65 0.47
N GLN A 62 7.31 13.26 1.32
CA GLN A 62 7.58 12.75 2.68
C GLN A 62 7.54 11.22 2.78
N VAL A 63 7.86 10.53 1.68
CA VAL A 63 7.72 9.07 1.56
C VAL A 63 9.03 8.42 1.12
N ILE A 64 9.23 7.19 1.58
CA ILE A 64 10.32 6.32 1.12
C ILE A 64 9.69 4.98 0.73
N ALA A 65 9.89 4.58 -0.51
CA ALA A 65 9.51 3.24 -0.99
C ALA A 65 10.73 2.31 -0.92
N VAL A 66 10.54 1.13 -0.35
CA VAL A 66 11.56 0.07 -0.31
C VAL A 66 10.98 -1.17 -0.98
N ILE A 67 11.59 -1.57 -2.10
CA ILE A 67 11.24 -2.80 -2.81
C ILE A 67 12.22 -3.89 -2.38
N LEU A 68 11.69 -4.99 -1.87
CA LEU A 68 12.47 -6.15 -1.47
C LEU A 68 12.44 -7.25 -2.54
N SER A 69 13.33 -8.23 -2.42
CA SER A 69 13.37 -9.36 -3.36
C SER A 69 12.03 -10.10 -3.40
N GLY A 70 11.49 -10.28 -4.59
CA GLY A 70 10.27 -11.03 -4.85
C GLY A 70 10.24 -11.53 -6.29
N THR A 71 9.31 -12.43 -6.59
CA THR A 71 9.09 -12.91 -7.96
C THR A 71 8.01 -12.06 -8.62
N GLY A 72 8.37 -11.16 -9.55
CA GLY A 72 7.43 -10.32 -10.29
C GLY A 72 7.96 -8.92 -10.58
N THR A 73 7.11 -8.08 -11.18
CA THR A 73 7.38 -6.67 -11.51
C THR A 73 6.49 -5.69 -10.70
N ASP A 74 5.71 -6.19 -9.74
CA ASP A 74 4.86 -5.36 -8.91
C ASP A 74 5.70 -4.49 -7.96
N GLY A 75 5.46 -3.19 -7.98
CA GLY A 75 6.19 -2.18 -7.22
C GLY A 75 7.20 -1.38 -8.04
N THR A 76 7.58 -1.81 -9.24
CA THR A 76 8.54 -1.05 -10.07
C THR A 76 7.92 0.16 -10.76
N LEU A 77 6.64 0.10 -11.14
CA LEU A 77 5.97 1.19 -11.87
C LEU A 77 5.48 2.31 -10.95
N GLY A 78 5.25 2.01 -9.67
CA GLY A 78 4.82 2.96 -8.67
C GLY A 78 5.97 3.61 -7.90
N GLY A 79 7.20 3.14 -8.10
CA GLY A 79 8.40 3.69 -7.45
C GLY A 79 9.13 4.78 -8.26
N GLU A 80 8.66 5.10 -9.46
CA GLU A 80 9.11 6.23 -10.29
C GLU A 80 8.38 7.52 -9.91
#